data_AF-A0A7X7RR51-F1
#
_entry.id   AF-A0A7X7RR51-F1
#
_cell.length_a   1.000
_cell.length_b   1.000
_cell.length_c   1.000
_cell.angle_alpha   90.00
_cell.angle_beta   90.00
_cell.angle_gamma   90.00
#
_symmetry.space_group_name_H-M   'P 1'
#
loop_
_entity.id
_entity.type
_entity.pdbx_description
1 polymer ?
#
loop_
_entity_poly.entity_id
_entity_poly.type
_entity_poly.pdbx_seq_one_letter_code
_entity_poly.pdbx_strand_id
1 'polypeptide(L)'
;MEIKLENLNYYLTNNLKELIHSKVFENKQIVLFGVNSTSHLMRKILHEHGYSVAAYVDNDRNKCQQMNDFLLHTLPHHINGTIRKESLILAYSPEEYLKNRQTDTIVLIASKYYPQMSAQLQKIGYEPEQQVFRVVDFYALEKLVDQDELTGYRKLEMTEIRNLQMDLMRYVRTVCEKNGLRYYMCGGTLLGAVRHGGYIPWDDDVDIAMPMPDFKRFIEIVKEQKEYLSLNIYDYPDDYYNFFMRLINTDTYMKNWEYPFLMSTGVSIDIFPLFGLPELQKERSYFYQKIRLLNERYISTYIENEENNIELLTIRHELQKQIEDMMEQYPFDECEWIGNVLSKYREKEIMPRTIYQGCVELGFENETFAAAIGYQDYLSRLFGDYMKLPPEQDRMNTHSYHAYMKIE
;
A
#
# COMPACT_ATOMS: atom_id res chain seq x y z
N MET A 1 21.83 5.39 10.39
CA MET A 1 20.64 5.63 9.54
C MET A 1 19.47 5.96 10.46
N GLU A 2 18.65 6.94 10.10
CA GLU A 2 17.42 7.30 10.84
C GLU A 2 16.22 6.79 10.03
N ILE A 3 15.28 6.09 10.68
CA ILE A 3 14.01 5.68 10.08
C ILE A 3 13.08 6.88 10.19
N LYS A 4 12.48 7.30 9.08
CA LYS A 4 11.53 8.41 9.09
C LYS A 4 10.31 8.07 8.24
N LEU A 5 9.13 8.07 8.86
CA LEU A 5 7.84 7.94 8.19
C LEU A 5 7.15 9.30 8.16
N GLU A 6 6.98 9.85 6.96
CA GLU A 6 6.33 11.15 6.75
C GLU A 6 4.96 10.95 6.10
N ASN A 7 3.96 11.69 6.59
CA ASN A 7 2.67 11.79 5.93
C ASN A 7 2.56 13.11 5.15
N LEU A 8 2.48 12.99 3.84
CA LEU A 8 2.48 14.10 2.91
C LEU A 8 1.09 14.69 2.64
N ASN A 9 0.05 14.21 3.33
CA ASN A 9 -1.25 14.86 3.38
C ASN A 9 -1.19 16.25 4.03
N TYR A 10 -0.08 16.63 4.67
CA TYR A 10 0.15 18.02 5.04
C TYR A 10 0.08 18.96 3.81
N TYR A 11 0.64 18.57 2.66
CA TYR A 11 0.53 19.35 1.42
C TYR A 11 -0.91 19.45 0.92
N LEU A 12 -1.65 18.33 0.96
CA LEU A 12 -3.08 18.31 0.65
C LEU A 12 -3.85 19.28 1.56
N THR A 13 -3.58 19.20 2.86
CA THR A 13 -4.25 20.00 3.88
C THR A 13 -3.97 21.48 3.69
N ASN A 14 -2.72 21.86 3.44
CA ASN A 14 -2.33 23.25 3.19
C ASN A 14 -2.97 23.80 1.91
N ASN A 15 -2.86 23.08 0.79
CA ASN A 15 -3.42 23.52 -0.48
C ASN A 15 -4.95 23.65 -0.39
N LEU A 16 -5.62 22.72 0.30
CA LEU A 16 -7.06 22.80 0.54
C LEU A 16 -7.42 24.01 1.42
N LYS A 17 -6.64 24.28 2.47
CA LYS A 17 -6.80 25.50 3.29
C LYS A 17 -6.60 26.76 2.46
N GLU A 18 -5.62 26.83 1.57
CA GLU A 18 -5.44 27.99 0.68
C GLU A 18 -6.67 28.22 -0.21
N LEU A 19 -7.22 27.15 -0.80
CA LEU A 19 -8.48 27.23 -1.56
C LEU A 19 -9.64 27.75 -0.70
N ILE A 20 -9.76 27.27 0.54
CA ILE A 20 -10.76 27.78 1.51
C ILE A 20 -10.57 29.29 1.76
N HIS A 21 -9.34 29.74 2.02
CA HIS A 21 -9.04 31.16 2.28
C HIS A 21 -9.27 32.06 1.05
N SER A 22 -9.05 31.53 -0.15
CA SER A 22 -9.29 32.25 -1.40
C SER A 22 -10.77 32.45 -1.74
N LYS A 23 -11.69 31.89 -0.94
CA LYS A 23 -13.15 32.00 -1.11
C LYS A 23 -13.70 31.44 -2.42
N VAL A 24 -12.94 30.61 -3.13
CA VAL A 24 -13.41 29.96 -4.39
C VAL A 24 -14.63 29.05 -4.19
N PHE A 25 -14.94 28.68 -2.94
CA PHE A 25 -16.06 27.81 -2.59
C PHE A 25 -17.37 28.56 -2.29
N GLU A 26 -17.34 29.90 -2.19
CA GLU A 26 -18.52 30.69 -1.86
C GLU A 26 -19.63 30.51 -2.93
N ASN A 27 -20.82 30.11 -2.48
CA ASN A 27 -21.98 29.84 -3.33
C ASN A 27 -21.74 28.75 -4.40
N LYS A 28 -20.83 27.81 -4.13
CA LYS A 28 -20.55 26.67 -5.01
C LYS A 28 -20.92 25.33 -4.37
N GLN A 29 -21.37 24.39 -5.20
CA GLN A 29 -21.50 22.98 -4.88
C GLN A 29 -20.11 22.32 -5.01
N ILE A 30 -19.62 21.74 -3.92
CA ILE A 30 -18.30 21.07 -3.92
C ILE A 30 -18.48 19.59 -4.27
N VAL A 31 -17.79 19.14 -5.31
CA VAL A 31 -17.73 17.72 -5.69
C VAL A 31 -16.31 17.22 -5.55
N LEU A 32 -16.14 16.02 -5.00
CA LEU A 32 -14.83 15.37 -4.88
C LEU A 32 -14.68 14.30 -5.96
N PHE A 33 -13.61 14.37 -6.74
CA PHE A 33 -13.32 13.36 -7.77
C PHE A 33 -12.39 12.28 -7.21
N GLY A 34 -12.91 11.05 -7.17
CA GLY A 34 -12.28 9.84 -6.68
C GLY A 34 -12.96 9.38 -5.40
N VAL A 35 -13.37 8.11 -5.33
CA VAL A 35 -13.84 7.47 -4.09
C VAL A 35 -12.65 6.73 -3.49
N ASN A 36 -11.94 7.43 -2.60
CA ASN A 36 -10.73 6.93 -1.93
C ASN A 36 -10.44 7.67 -0.60
N SER A 37 -9.50 7.17 0.18
CA SER A 37 -9.08 7.74 1.46
C SER A 37 -8.73 9.23 1.40
N THR A 38 -7.99 9.66 0.37
CA THR A 38 -7.61 11.06 0.14
C THR A 38 -8.84 11.96 -0.03
N SER A 39 -9.84 11.53 -0.80
CA SER A 39 -11.11 12.25 -0.96
C SER A 39 -11.94 12.28 0.32
N HIS A 40 -11.89 11.23 1.15
CA HIS A 40 -12.56 11.22 2.45
C HIS A 40 -11.89 12.21 3.43
N LEU A 41 -10.57 12.29 3.42
CA LEU A 41 -9.82 13.30 4.20
C LEU A 41 -10.18 14.73 3.75
N MET A 42 -10.22 15.01 2.44
CA MET A 42 -10.66 16.33 1.94
C MET A 42 -12.07 16.67 2.43
N ARG A 43 -13.01 15.72 2.41
CA ARG A 43 -14.36 15.92 2.95
C ARG A 43 -14.34 16.27 4.43
N LYS A 44 -13.55 15.56 5.25
CA LYS A 44 -13.39 15.84 6.70
C LYS A 44 -12.92 17.28 6.90
N ILE A 45 -11.84 17.68 6.24
CA ILE A 45 -11.27 19.03 6.33
C ILE A 45 -12.30 20.10 5.90
N LEU A 46 -12.98 19.90 4.76
CA LEU A 46 -14.02 20.82 4.29
C LEU A 46 -15.14 20.98 5.32
N HIS A 47 -15.59 19.88 5.92
CA HIS A 47 -16.64 19.87 6.93
C HIS A 47 -16.24 20.65 8.19
N GLU A 48 -15.01 20.47 8.68
CA GLU A 48 -14.46 21.21 9.81
C GLU A 48 -14.38 22.72 9.55
N HIS A 49 -14.27 23.13 8.28
CA HIS A 49 -14.26 24.54 7.87
C HIS A 49 -15.65 25.05 7.44
N GLY A 50 -16.72 24.30 7.73
CA GLY A 50 -18.10 24.72 7.50
C GLY A 50 -18.62 24.51 6.07
N TYR A 51 -17.91 23.77 5.22
CA TYR A 51 -18.34 23.44 3.87
C TYR A 51 -19.01 22.07 3.81
N SER A 52 -19.96 21.91 2.89
CA SER A 52 -20.60 20.63 2.60
C SER A 52 -20.19 20.11 1.22
N VAL A 53 -19.91 18.82 1.13
CA VAL A 53 -19.64 18.13 -0.13
C VAL A 53 -20.96 17.61 -0.68
N ALA A 54 -21.27 17.93 -1.93
CA ALA A 54 -22.53 17.56 -2.58
C ALA A 54 -22.53 16.11 -3.05
N ALA A 55 -21.41 15.65 -3.63
CA ALA A 55 -21.25 14.28 -4.13
C ALA A 55 -19.78 13.90 -4.29
N TYR A 56 -19.55 12.60 -4.42
CA TYR A 56 -18.35 12.05 -5.03
C TYR A 56 -18.62 11.74 -6.52
N VAL A 57 -17.58 11.80 -7.34
CA VAL A 57 -17.59 11.24 -8.69
C VAL A 57 -16.40 10.32 -8.90
N ASP A 58 -16.58 9.18 -9.57
CA ASP A 58 -15.49 8.27 -9.92
C ASP A 58 -15.78 7.60 -11.27
N ASN A 59 -14.72 7.37 -12.05
CA ASN A 59 -14.81 6.65 -13.32
C ASN A 59 -15.05 5.15 -13.10
N ASP A 60 -14.65 4.63 -11.94
CA ASP A 60 -14.92 3.25 -11.54
C ASP A 60 -16.36 3.12 -11.01
N ARG A 61 -17.25 2.65 -11.89
CA ARG A 61 -18.67 2.43 -11.55
C ARG A 61 -18.85 1.42 -10.43
N ASN A 62 -17.95 0.43 -10.30
CA ASN A 62 -18.06 -0.56 -9.23
C ASN A 62 -17.80 0.09 -7.87
N LYS A 63 -16.80 0.99 -7.77
CA LYS A 63 -16.57 1.76 -6.54
C LYS A 63 -17.76 2.65 -6.18
N CYS A 64 -18.32 3.36 -7.16
CA CYS A 64 -19.51 4.19 -6.94
C CYS A 64 -20.68 3.35 -6.42
N GLN A 65 -20.95 2.21 -7.05
CA GLN A 65 -22.01 1.31 -6.65
C GLN A 65 -21.77 0.73 -5.26
N GLN A 66 -20.57 0.24 -4.96
CA GLN A 66 -20.23 -0.31 -3.65
C GLN A 66 -20.44 0.71 -2.53
N MET A 67 -19.99 1.95 -2.72
CA MET A 67 -20.20 3.02 -1.76
C MET A 67 -21.70 3.32 -1.56
N ASN A 68 -22.45 3.47 -2.66
CA ASN A 68 -23.88 3.78 -2.59
C ASN A 68 -24.69 2.64 -1.96
N ASP A 69 -24.43 1.40 -2.34
CA ASP A 69 -25.09 0.22 -1.79
C ASP A 69 -24.85 0.12 -0.28
N PHE A 70 -23.61 0.36 0.16
CA PHE A 70 -23.29 0.42 1.58
C PHE A 70 -24.10 1.51 2.29
N LEU A 71 -24.11 2.75 1.79
CA LEU A 71 -24.79 3.87 2.45
C LEU A 71 -26.32 3.74 2.46
N LEU A 72 -26.89 3.24 1.37
CA LEU A 72 -28.35 3.18 1.18
C LEU A 72 -28.97 1.90 1.75
N HIS A 73 -28.23 0.80 1.78
CA HIS A 73 -28.78 -0.52 2.11
C HIS A 73 -28.09 -1.17 3.30
N THR A 74 -26.79 -0.96 3.53
CA THR A 74 -26.08 -1.61 4.65
C THR A 74 -26.09 -0.76 5.92
N LEU A 75 -25.64 0.50 5.83
CA LEU A 75 -25.49 1.41 6.96
C LEU A 75 -26.77 1.59 7.80
N PRO A 76 -27.99 1.70 7.22
CA PRO A 76 -29.21 1.85 8.01
C PRO A 76 -29.51 0.67 8.94
N HIS A 77 -28.97 -0.52 8.67
CA HIS A 77 -29.13 -1.69 9.53
C HIS A 77 -28.16 -1.69 10.73
N HIS A 78 -27.13 -0.85 10.69
CA HIS A 78 -26.07 -0.78 11.69
C HIS A 78 -26.11 0.46 12.57
N ILE A 79 -26.97 1.44 12.27
CA ILE A 79 -27.14 2.67 13.05
C ILE A 79 -28.50 2.64 13.74
N ASN A 80 -28.52 2.82 15.06
CA ASN A 80 -29.74 3.07 15.83
C ASN A 80 -30.23 4.52 15.58
N GLY A 81 -30.86 4.77 14.43
CA GLY A 81 -31.39 6.09 14.07
C GLY A 81 -32.00 6.16 12.68
N THR A 82 -32.82 7.19 12.42
CA THR A 82 -33.37 7.46 11.07
C THR A 82 -32.38 8.32 10.28
N ILE A 83 -31.68 7.71 9.33
CA ILE A 83 -30.83 8.44 8.38
C ILE A 83 -31.75 9.08 7.33
N ARG A 84 -31.72 10.41 7.22
CA ARG A 84 -32.38 11.11 6.11
C ARG A 84 -31.61 10.82 4.84
N LYS A 85 -32.22 10.16 3.86
CA LYS A 85 -31.55 9.81 2.59
C LYS A 85 -30.98 11.04 1.89
N GLU A 86 -31.61 12.20 2.07
CA GLU A 86 -31.20 13.49 1.52
C GLU A 86 -29.90 14.04 2.15
N SER A 87 -29.47 13.48 3.29
CA SER A 87 -28.21 13.84 3.96
C SER A 87 -27.02 12.96 3.56
N LEU A 88 -27.26 11.91 2.77
CA LEU A 88 -26.21 11.01 2.30
C LEU A 88 -25.47 11.62 1.10
N ILE A 89 -24.15 11.63 1.19
CA ILE A 89 -23.27 12.04 0.09
C ILE A 89 -22.93 10.78 -0.71
N LEU A 90 -23.49 10.68 -1.91
CA LEU A 90 -23.37 9.53 -2.80
C LEU A 90 -22.30 9.72 -3.88
N ALA A 91 -21.94 8.64 -4.55
CA ALA A 91 -20.96 8.59 -5.64
C ALA A 91 -21.63 8.33 -6.99
N TYR A 92 -21.16 8.99 -8.05
CA TYR A 92 -21.72 8.88 -9.40
C TYR A 92 -20.62 8.81 -10.47
N SER A 93 -20.99 8.47 -11.70
CA SER A 93 -20.09 8.73 -12.83
C SER A 93 -19.99 10.24 -13.10
N PRO A 94 -18.82 10.77 -13.53
CA PRO A 94 -18.66 12.21 -13.79
C PRO A 94 -19.69 12.75 -14.77
N GLU A 95 -19.96 12.05 -15.87
CA GLU A 95 -20.91 12.49 -16.91
C GLU A 95 -22.36 12.52 -16.42
N GLU A 96 -22.73 11.60 -15.53
CA GLU A 96 -24.08 11.52 -14.97
C GLU A 96 -24.36 12.68 -14.00
N TYR A 97 -23.39 13.00 -13.15
CA TYR A 97 -23.58 14.01 -12.12
C TYR A 97 -23.24 15.42 -12.61
N LEU A 98 -22.20 15.60 -13.42
CA LEU A 98 -21.66 16.94 -13.69
C LEU A 98 -22.21 17.61 -14.96
N LYS A 99 -22.70 16.84 -15.94
CA LYS A 99 -23.05 17.34 -17.29
C LYS A 99 -24.06 18.49 -17.35
N ASN A 100 -24.85 18.74 -16.31
CA ASN A 100 -25.82 19.85 -16.28
C ASN A 100 -25.68 20.72 -15.01
N ARG A 101 -24.50 20.75 -14.37
CA ARG A 101 -24.27 21.44 -13.09
C ARG A 101 -23.09 22.42 -13.14
N GLN A 102 -22.70 22.88 -14.34
CA GLN A 102 -21.50 23.69 -14.55
C GLN A 102 -21.60 25.09 -13.92
N THR A 103 -22.79 25.64 -13.70
CA THR A 103 -22.94 27.05 -13.29
C THR A 103 -22.42 27.32 -11.87
N ASP A 104 -22.58 26.35 -10.98
CA ASP A 104 -22.37 26.48 -9.54
C ASP A 104 -21.53 25.34 -8.97
N THR A 105 -21.06 24.39 -9.76
CA THR A 105 -20.24 23.29 -9.26
C THR A 105 -18.75 23.55 -9.45
N ILE A 106 -17.99 23.19 -8.42
CA ILE A 106 -16.54 23.01 -8.49
C ILE A 106 -16.18 21.56 -8.19
N VAL A 107 -15.08 21.10 -8.76
CA VAL A 107 -14.58 19.74 -8.63
C VAL A 107 -13.18 19.79 -8.07
N LEU A 108 -12.96 19.14 -6.93
CA LEU A 108 -11.65 19.00 -6.31
C LEU A 108 -11.06 17.64 -6.69
N ILE A 109 -9.80 17.65 -7.14
CA ILE A 109 -9.09 16.45 -7.58
C ILE A 109 -7.76 16.35 -6.85
N ALA A 110 -7.54 15.22 -6.18
CA ALA A 110 -6.26 14.82 -5.61
C ALA A 110 -5.85 13.47 -6.21
N SER A 111 -5.31 13.50 -7.43
CA SER A 111 -4.91 12.29 -8.16
C SER A 111 -3.73 12.55 -9.09
N LYS A 112 -2.85 11.55 -9.25
CA LYS A 112 -1.80 11.55 -10.29
C LYS A 112 -2.38 11.61 -11.72
N TYR A 113 -3.63 11.17 -11.88
CA TYR A 113 -4.37 11.23 -13.15
C TYR A 113 -5.10 12.57 -13.36
N TYR A 114 -4.75 13.61 -12.59
CA TYR A 114 -5.34 14.94 -12.74
C TYR A 114 -5.39 15.43 -14.20
N PRO A 115 -4.32 15.31 -15.02
CA PRO A 115 -4.37 15.79 -16.40
C PRO A 115 -5.48 15.12 -17.22
N GLN A 116 -5.64 13.81 -17.11
CA GLN A 116 -6.66 13.04 -17.82
C GLN A 116 -8.07 13.37 -17.30
N MET A 117 -8.22 13.45 -15.98
CA MET A 117 -9.50 13.76 -15.32
C MET A 117 -9.95 15.19 -15.63
N SER A 118 -9.02 16.16 -15.62
CA SER A 118 -9.29 17.55 -15.98
C SER A 118 -9.69 17.66 -17.46
N ALA A 119 -8.98 16.98 -18.37
CA ALA A 119 -9.35 16.93 -19.79
C ALA A 119 -10.70 16.24 -20.04
N GLN A 120 -11.09 15.25 -19.22
CA GLN A 120 -12.42 14.66 -19.26
C GLN A 120 -13.49 15.69 -18.88
N LEU A 121 -13.28 16.44 -17.80
CA LEU A 121 -14.23 17.45 -17.33
C LEU A 121 -14.37 18.65 -18.28
N GLN A 122 -13.28 19.06 -18.93
CA GLN A 122 -13.32 20.06 -20.00
C GLN A 122 -14.29 19.68 -21.13
N LYS A 123 -14.31 18.41 -21.54
CA LYS A 123 -15.22 17.92 -22.60
C LYS A 123 -16.70 18.05 -22.23
N ILE A 124 -17.02 18.15 -20.93
CA ILE A 124 -18.38 18.37 -20.43
C ILE A 124 -18.58 19.79 -19.88
N GLY A 125 -17.69 20.73 -20.21
CA GLY A 125 -17.88 22.17 -19.98
C GLY A 125 -17.39 22.71 -18.65
N TYR A 126 -16.43 22.04 -18.00
CA TYR A 126 -15.77 22.55 -16.79
C TYR A 126 -14.39 23.14 -17.12
N GLU A 127 -14.14 24.37 -16.66
CA GLU A 127 -12.86 25.05 -16.89
C GLU A 127 -11.83 24.72 -15.78
N PRO A 128 -10.59 24.29 -16.12
CA PRO A 128 -9.52 24.12 -15.15
C PRO A 128 -9.18 25.42 -14.42
N GLU A 129 -8.73 25.30 -13.18
CA GLU A 129 -8.29 26.42 -12.32
C GLU A 129 -9.40 27.44 -11.97
N GLN A 130 -10.58 27.32 -12.57
CA GLN A 130 -11.78 28.08 -12.22
C GLN A 130 -12.85 27.20 -11.57
N GLN A 131 -12.97 25.96 -12.07
CA GLN A 131 -13.98 25.01 -11.60
C GLN A 131 -13.38 23.65 -11.27
N VAL A 132 -12.29 23.27 -11.92
CA VAL A 132 -11.56 22.04 -11.60
C VAL A 132 -10.27 22.42 -10.90
N PHE A 133 -10.20 22.14 -9.60
CA PHE A 133 -9.04 22.47 -8.77
C PHE A 133 -8.22 21.24 -8.47
N ARG A 134 -6.93 21.31 -8.80
CA ARG A 134 -5.92 20.36 -8.36
C ARG A 134 -5.55 20.66 -6.91
N VAL A 135 -5.90 19.76 -6.00
CA VAL A 135 -5.58 19.93 -4.57
C VAL A 135 -4.16 19.44 -4.27
N VAL A 136 -3.68 18.41 -4.97
CA VAL A 136 -2.30 17.91 -4.84
C VAL A 136 -1.69 17.74 -6.24
N ASP A 137 -0.52 18.34 -6.44
CA ASP A 137 0.32 18.08 -7.61
C ASP A 137 1.31 16.96 -7.28
N PHE A 138 0.93 15.72 -7.58
CA PHE A 138 1.74 14.53 -7.31
C PHE A 138 3.10 14.57 -8.02
N TYR A 139 3.18 15.15 -9.21
CA TYR A 139 4.44 15.25 -9.96
C TYR A 139 5.38 16.30 -9.36
N ALA A 140 4.83 17.42 -8.88
CA ALA A 140 5.63 18.40 -8.15
C ALA A 140 6.09 17.84 -6.80
N LEU A 141 5.22 17.07 -6.13
CA LEU A 141 5.50 16.49 -4.83
C LEU A 141 6.60 15.42 -4.90
N GLU A 142 6.59 14.57 -5.93
CA GLU A 142 7.66 13.63 -6.22
C GLU A 142 9.01 14.35 -6.42
N LYS A 143 9.02 15.43 -7.20
CA LYS A 143 10.23 16.27 -7.38
C LYS A 143 10.71 16.90 -6.08
N LEU A 144 9.81 17.31 -5.18
CA LEU A 144 10.19 17.90 -3.88
C LEU A 144 10.90 16.86 -2.99
N VAL A 145 10.46 15.61 -3.04
CA VAL A 145 11.13 14.51 -2.32
C VAL A 145 12.54 14.26 -2.84
N ASP A 146 12.73 14.42 -4.15
CA ASP A 146 14.00 14.23 -4.84
C ASP A 146 14.98 15.40 -4.69
N GLN A 147 14.47 16.58 -4.30
CA GLN A 147 15.24 17.83 -4.24
C GLN A 147 16.08 18.00 -2.97
N ASP A 148 15.90 17.17 -1.95
CA ASP A 148 16.83 17.16 -0.82
C ASP A 148 18.18 16.62 -1.30
N GLU A 149 19.09 17.52 -1.68
CA GLU A 149 20.49 17.18 -1.89
C GLU A 149 21.06 16.64 -0.57
N LEU A 150 21.16 15.31 -0.48
CA LEU A 150 21.82 14.61 0.60
C LEU A 150 23.32 14.90 0.50
N THR A 151 23.75 16.00 1.13
CA THR A 151 25.16 16.40 1.15
C THR A 151 26.01 15.25 1.69
N GLY A 152 27.01 14.80 0.92
CA GLY A 152 27.86 13.66 1.28
C GLY A 152 27.29 12.29 0.88
N TYR A 153 26.26 12.23 0.02
CA TYR A 153 25.76 11.00 -0.57
C TYR A 153 25.79 11.06 -2.10
N ARG A 154 25.97 9.90 -2.73
CA ARG A 154 25.80 9.72 -4.18
C ARG A 154 24.57 8.87 -4.45
N LYS A 155 23.86 9.15 -5.54
CA LYS A 155 22.75 8.31 -6.01
C LYS A 155 23.29 6.95 -6.46
N LEU A 156 22.56 5.88 -6.14
CA LEU A 156 22.85 4.53 -6.59
C LEU A 156 22.16 4.24 -7.92
N GLU A 157 22.86 3.55 -8.81
CA GLU A 157 22.28 2.98 -10.02
C GLU A 157 21.51 1.68 -9.70
N MET A 158 20.56 1.32 -10.56
CA MET A 158 19.71 0.14 -10.35
C MET A 158 20.53 -1.17 -10.17
N THR A 159 21.65 -1.30 -10.89
CA THR A 159 22.54 -2.46 -10.73
C THR A 159 23.20 -2.51 -9.36
N GLU A 160 23.51 -1.37 -8.75
CA GLU A 160 24.08 -1.30 -7.40
C GLU A 160 23.03 -1.66 -6.35
N ILE A 161 21.79 -1.17 -6.53
CA ILE A 161 20.65 -1.52 -5.67
C ILE A 161 20.40 -3.03 -5.70
N ARG A 162 20.34 -3.63 -6.90
CA ARG A 162 20.16 -5.09 -7.05
C ARG A 162 21.28 -5.88 -6.39
N ASN A 163 22.53 -5.44 -6.49
CA ASN A 163 23.65 -6.10 -5.81
C ASN A 163 23.50 -6.07 -4.28
N LEU A 164 23.05 -4.95 -3.71
CA LEU A 164 22.77 -4.82 -2.27
C LEU A 164 21.58 -5.70 -1.85
N GLN A 165 20.55 -5.83 -2.68
CA GLN A 165 19.44 -6.76 -2.43
C GLN A 165 19.90 -8.22 -2.48
N MET A 166 20.84 -8.57 -3.37
CA MET A 166 21.46 -9.90 -3.41
C MET A 166 22.33 -10.18 -2.17
N ASP A 167 23.04 -9.18 -1.65
CA ASP A 167 23.75 -9.28 -0.36
C ASP A 167 22.77 -9.62 0.79
N LEU A 168 21.62 -8.94 0.83
CA LEU A 168 20.56 -9.20 1.81
C LEU A 168 19.97 -10.61 1.64
N MET A 169 19.72 -11.07 0.42
CA MET A 169 19.24 -12.43 0.13
C MET A 169 20.24 -13.50 0.59
N ARG A 170 21.54 -13.32 0.33
CA ARG A 170 22.61 -14.20 0.84
C ARG A 170 22.63 -14.25 2.36
N TYR A 171 22.45 -13.09 3.00
CA TYR A 171 22.37 -13.01 4.45
C TYR A 171 21.17 -13.79 4.99
N VAL A 172 19.97 -13.57 4.44
CA VAL A 172 18.76 -14.33 4.81
C VAL A 172 18.99 -15.82 4.68
N ARG A 173 19.50 -16.28 3.52
CA ARG A 173 19.81 -17.69 3.27
C ARG A 173 20.72 -18.26 4.35
N THR A 174 21.82 -17.58 4.65
CA THR A 174 22.81 -18.01 5.66
C THR A 174 22.18 -18.13 7.04
N VAL A 175 21.37 -17.14 7.44
CA VAL A 175 20.67 -17.15 8.73
C VAL A 175 19.66 -18.30 8.79
N CYS A 176 18.91 -18.52 7.70
CA CYS A 176 17.91 -19.57 7.64
C CYS A 176 18.53 -20.97 7.68
N GLU A 177 19.56 -21.24 6.89
CA GLU A 177 20.27 -22.52 6.87
C GLU A 177 20.88 -22.84 8.24
N LYS A 178 21.51 -21.85 8.89
CA LYS A 178 22.13 -22.03 10.22
C LYS A 178 21.12 -22.33 11.32
N ASN A 179 19.90 -21.80 11.21
CA ASN A 179 18.89 -21.88 12.28
C ASN A 179 17.73 -22.84 11.96
N GLY A 180 17.75 -23.47 10.78
CA GLY A 180 16.68 -24.34 10.30
C GLY A 180 15.36 -23.59 10.06
N LEU A 181 15.42 -22.37 9.55
CA LEU A 181 14.24 -21.55 9.24
C LEU A 181 13.82 -21.76 7.79
N ARG A 182 12.50 -21.73 7.56
CA ARG A 182 11.92 -21.81 6.21
C ARG A 182 11.73 -20.42 5.63
N TYR A 183 12.12 -20.26 4.37
CA TYR A 183 11.81 -19.08 3.55
C TYR A 183 11.60 -19.51 2.10
N TYR A 184 10.88 -18.69 1.34
CA TYR A 184 10.58 -18.95 -0.06
C TYR A 184 10.58 -17.64 -0.84
N MET A 185 11.20 -17.59 -2.01
CA MET A 185 10.92 -16.51 -2.97
C MET A 185 9.42 -16.49 -3.26
N CYS A 186 8.83 -15.29 -3.35
CA CYS A 186 7.41 -15.12 -3.65
C CYS A 186 7.17 -14.00 -4.66
N GLY A 187 5.91 -13.76 -5.03
CA GLY A 187 5.51 -12.60 -5.82
C GLY A 187 6.29 -12.42 -7.14
N GLY A 188 6.75 -11.18 -7.38
CA GLY A 188 7.50 -10.79 -8.57
C GLY A 188 8.87 -11.47 -8.66
N THR A 189 9.56 -11.62 -7.53
CA THR A 189 10.87 -12.28 -7.42
C THR A 189 10.82 -13.74 -7.87
N LEU A 190 9.86 -14.52 -7.37
CA LEU A 190 9.68 -15.92 -7.79
C LEU A 190 9.31 -16.02 -9.28
N LEU A 191 8.46 -15.12 -9.77
CA LEU A 191 8.13 -15.05 -11.19
C LEU A 191 9.36 -14.72 -12.04
N GLY A 192 10.20 -13.80 -11.56
CA GLY A 192 11.48 -13.45 -12.16
C GLY A 192 12.42 -14.64 -12.26
N ALA A 193 12.63 -15.35 -11.14
CA ALA A 193 13.45 -16.56 -11.08
C ALA A 193 13.04 -17.59 -12.15
N VAL A 194 11.73 -17.88 -12.24
CA VAL A 194 11.21 -18.90 -13.15
C VAL A 194 11.21 -18.45 -14.62
N ARG A 195 10.86 -17.19 -14.90
CA ARG A 195 10.64 -16.72 -16.28
C ARG A 195 11.86 -16.06 -16.91
N HIS A 196 12.68 -15.39 -16.12
CA HIS A 196 13.83 -14.59 -16.60
C HIS A 196 15.17 -15.08 -16.03
N GLY A 197 15.17 -15.98 -15.05
CA GLY A 197 16.38 -16.43 -14.36
C GLY A 197 16.95 -15.38 -13.39
N GLY A 198 16.16 -14.39 -12.99
CA GLY A 198 16.61 -13.21 -12.24
C GLY A 198 15.51 -12.16 -12.13
N TYR A 199 15.87 -10.89 -11.98
CA TYR A 199 14.86 -9.82 -11.92
C TYR A 199 14.02 -9.78 -13.20
N ILE A 200 12.73 -9.50 -13.05
CA ILE A 200 11.92 -9.05 -14.19
C ILE A 200 12.51 -7.69 -14.65
N PRO A 201 12.68 -7.43 -15.96
CA PRO A 201 13.46 -6.26 -16.41
C PRO A 201 12.99 -4.89 -15.90
N TRP A 202 11.70 -4.76 -15.58
CA TRP A 202 11.06 -3.54 -15.08
C TRP A 202 10.73 -3.58 -13.58
N ASP A 203 11.24 -4.59 -12.87
CA ASP A 203 11.03 -4.82 -11.44
C ASP A 203 12.31 -4.46 -10.67
N ASP A 204 12.15 -4.05 -9.42
CA ASP A 204 13.21 -3.34 -8.67
C ASP A 204 13.24 -3.66 -7.16
N ASP A 205 12.44 -4.63 -6.72
CA ASP A 205 12.38 -5.13 -5.36
C ASP A 205 12.63 -6.65 -5.30
N VAL A 206 12.81 -7.14 -4.07
CA VAL A 206 12.94 -8.55 -3.78
C VAL A 206 11.99 -8.90 -2.64
N ASP A 207 11.12 -9.87 -2.93
CA ASP A 207 10.09 -10.38 -2.04
C ASP A 207 10.39 -11.84 -1.68
N ILE A 208 10.43 -12.12 -0.37
CA ILE A 208 10.40 -13.49 0.14
C ILE A 208 9.27 -13.66 1.16
N ALA A 209 8.87 -14.90 1.40
CA ALA A 209 7.85 -15.25 2.36
C ALA A 209 8.39 -16.25 3.38
N MET A 210 7.97 -16.12 4.63
CA MET A 210 8.34 -17.03 5.72
C MET A 210 7.08 -17.50 6.45
N PRO A 211 6.98 -18.78 6.85
CA PRO A 211 5.96 -19.21 7.81
C PRO A 211 6.01 -18.36 9.07
N MET A 212 4.86 -17.97 9.62
CA MET A 212 4.77 -17.06 10.77
C MET A 212 5.69 -17.44 11.96
N PRO A 213 5.82 -18.73 12.35
CA PRO A 213 6.77 -19.11 13.41
C PRO A 213 8.23 -18.81 13.04
N ASP A 214 8.62 -19.05 11.79
CA ASP A 214 9.97 -18.78 11.28
C ASP A 214 10.21 -17.28 11.12
N PHE A 215 9.20 -16.53 10.66
CA PHE A 215 9.22 -15.08 10.54
C PHE A 215 9.53 -14.40 11.88
N LYS A 216 8.79 -14.75 12.94
CA LYS A 216 9.01 -14.20 14.29
C LYS A 216 10.39 -14.59 14.84
N ARG A 217 10.79 -15.84 14.63
CA ARG A 217 12.13 -16.30 15.05
C ARG A 217 13.25 -15.60 14.29
N PHE A 218 13.05 -15.32 13.00
CA PHE A 218 13.99 -14.58 12.17
C PHE A 218 14.20 -13.17 12.71
N ILE A 219 13.12 -12.43 12.98
CA ILE A 219 13.16 -11.08 13.59
C ILE A 219 14.04 -11.06 14.84
N GLU A 220 13.82 -12.00 15.77
CA GLU A 220 14.62 -12.09 17.01
C GLU A 220 16.11 -12.36 16.74
N ILE A 221 16.44 -13.19 15.75
CA ILE A 221 17.84 -13.53 15.40
C ILE A 221 18.56 -12.33 14.78
N VAL A 222 17.88 -11.53 13.96
CA VAL A 222 18.50 -10.43 13.23
C VAL A 222 18.47 -9.10 13.97
N LYS A 223 17.73 -9.00 15.08
CA LYS A 223 17.56 -7.78 15.89
C LYS A 223 18.87 -7.17 16.39
N GLU A 224 19.87 -7.99 16.72
CA GLU A 224 21.15 -7.54 17.30
C GLU A 224 22.26 -7.29 16.27
N GLN A 225 21.94 -7.29 14.97
CA GLN A 225 22.93 -7.21 13.90
C GLN A 225 23.29 -5.76 13.58
N LYS A 226 24.57 -5.50 13.32
CA LYS A 226 25.07 -4.14 13.08
C LYS A 226 24.92 -3.67 11.63
N GLU A 227 25.00 -4.60 10.68
CA GLU A 227 25.05 -4.32 9.24
C GLU A 227 23.65 -4.16 8.63
N TYR A 228 22.65 -4.77 9.27
CA TYR A 228 21.28 -4.81 8.77
C TYR A 228 20.30 -4.42 9.86
N LEU A 229 19.29 -3.65 9.45
CA LEU A 229 18.16 -3.29 10.28
C LEU A 229 16.96 -4.17 9.91
N SER A 230 16.31 -4.74 10.92
CA SER A 230 15.01 -5.43 10.81
C SER A 230 13.87 -4.47 11.13
N LEU A 231 13.36 -3.77 10.12
CA LEU A 231 12.22 -2.86 10.30
C LEU A 231 10.91 -3.64 10.23
N ASN A 232 10.20 -3.71 11.35
CA ASN A 232 9.00 -4.52 11.50
C ASN A 232 8.05 -3.90 12.55
N ILE A 233 6.78 -4.31 12.49
CA ILE A 233 5.72 -3.73 13.34
C ILE A 233 5.89 -4.02 14.84
N TYR A 234 6.59 -5.10 15.21
CA TYR A 234 6.79 -5.50 16.60
C TYR A 234 7.85 -4.64 17.31
N ASP A 235 8.91 -4.28 16.60
CA ASP A 235 10.00 -3.45 17.14
C ASP A 235 9.77 -1.94 16.90
N TYR A 236 9.01 -1.58 15.86
CA TYR A 236 8.77 -0.20 15.43
C TYR A 236 7.28 0.10 15.21
N PRO A 237 6.41 -0.09 16.24
CA PRO A 237 4.96 0.01 16.09
C PRO A 237 4.46 1.40 15.67
N ASP A 238 5.21 2.46 15.96
CA ASP A 238 4.85 3.84 15.63
C ASP A 238 5.49 4.34 14.31
N ASP A 239 6.64 3.79 13.93
CA ASP A 239 7.43 4.24 12.78
C ASP A 239 7.22 3.39 11.52
N TYR A 240 6.47 2.30 11.62
CA TYR A 240 6.29 1.35 10.53
C TYR A 240 4.86 0.80 10.50
N TYR A 241 4.18 0.96 9.36
CA TYR A 241 2.74 0.67 9.23
C TYR A 241 2.44 -0.65 8.49
N ASN A 242 3.46 -1.41 8.12
CA ASN A 242 3.30 -2.63 7.33
C ASN A 242 3.42 -3.88 8.22
N PHE A 243 2.66 -4.92 7.87
CA PHE A 243 2.67 -6.22 8.58
C PHE A 243 3.67 -7.25 8.02
N PHE A 244 4.48 -6.85 7.03
CA PHE A 244 5.67 -7.58 6.57
C PHE A 244 6.92 -6.85 7.08
N MET A 245 8.07 -7.50 7.23
CA MET A 245 9.30 -6.78 7.63
C MET A 245 10.11 -6.34 6.41
N ARG A 246 10.88 -5.26 6.57
CA ARG A 246 11.97 -4.91 5.66
C ARG A 246 13.30 -5.23 6.32
N LEU A 247 14.13 -6.01 5.64
CA LEU A 247 15.54 -6.16 6.00
C LEU A 247 16.35 -5.14 5.21
N ILE A 248 16.97 -4.19 5.91
CA ILE A 248 17.54 -2.97 5.32
C ILE A 248 19.05 -2.93 5.48
N ASN A 249 19.77 -2.58 4.42
CA ASN A 249 21.19 -2.23 4.47
C ASN A 249 21.38 -0.83 5.07
N THR A 250 22.05 -0.75 6.23
CA THR A 250 22.17 0.50 7.01
C THR A 250 23.20 1.49 6.50
N ASP A 251 24.06 1.08 5.55
CA ASP A 251 25.07 1.94 4.91
C ASP A 251 24.50 2.73 3.72
N THR A 252 23.23 2.47 3.40
CA THR A 252 22.49 3.16 2.35
C THR A 252 21.40 4.04 2.92
N TYR A 253 20.94 4.99 2.12
CA TYR A 253 19.79 5.82 2.40
C TYR A 253 18.82 5.72 1.23
N MET A 254 17.55 5.41 1.50
CA MET A 254 16.53 5.26 0.47
C MET A 254 15.26 5.99 0.86
N LYS A 255 14.75 6.82 -0.04
CA LYS A 255 13.43 7.46 0.06
C LYS A 255 12.45 6.66 -0.77
N ASN A 256 11.55 5.93 -0.12
CA ASN A 256 10.50 5.16 -0.78
C ASN A 256 9.15 5.90 -0.69
N TRP A 257 8.55 6.12 -1.85
CA TRP A 257 7.31 6.87 -2.01
C TRP A 257 6.11 5.93 -2.21
N GLU A 258 5.22 5.93 -1.23
CA GLU A 258 3.94 5.21 -1.24
C GLU A 258 2.84 6.15 -0.76
N TYR A 259 2.42 7.11 -1.61
CA TYR A 259 1.50 8.18 -1.20
C TYR A 259 0.29 7.67 -0.39
N PRO A 260 -0.02 8.30 0.77
CA PRO A 260 0.53 9.57 1.27
C PRO A 260 1.84 9.45 2.07
N PHE A 261 2.44 8.26 2.12
CA PHE A 261 3.61 7.99 2.93
C PHE A 261 4.91 8.19 2.14
N LEU A 262 5.85 8.86 2.78
CA LEU A 262 7.25 8.88 2.36
C LEU A 262 8.07 8.25 3.48
N MET A 263 8.71 7.13 3.18
CA MET A 263 9.52 6.41 4.14
C MET A 263 11.00 6.53 3.78
N SER A 264 11.77 7.12 4.67
CA SER A 264 13.23 7.23 4.57
C SER A 264 13.89 6.11 5.38
N THR A 265 14.57 5.20 4.69
CA THR A 265 15.27 4.04 5.26
C THR A 265 16.56 3.79 4.47
N GLY A 266 16.78 2.58 3.97
CA GLY A 266 17.89 2.15 3.11
C GLY A 266 17.41 1.08 2.14
N VAL A 267 18.28 0.67 1.22
CA VAL A 267 17.99 -0.44 0.29
C VAL A 267 17.61 -1.67 1.08
N SER A 268 16.51 -2.31 0.68
CA SER A 268 15.89 -3.40 1.43
C SER A 268 15.31 -4.49 0.54
N ILE A 269 15.01 -5.61 1.21
CA ILE A 269 14.13 -6.67 0.70
C ILE A 269 12.94 -6.82 1.65
N ASP A 270 11.79 -7.21 1.10
CA ASP A 270 10.55 -7.39 1.83
C ASP A 270 10.37 -8.87 2.21
N ILE A 271 10.06 -9.15 3.48
CA ILE A 271 9.85 -10.49 4.01
C ILE A 271 8.41 -10.57 4.54
N PHE A 272 7.58 -11.36 3.89
CA PHE A 272 6.15 -11.48 4.16
C PHE A 272 5.84 -12.68 5.08
N PRO A 273 5.03 -12.50 6.13
CA PRO A 273 4.59 -13.62 6.95
C PRO A 273 3.50 -14.44 6.24
N LEU A 274 3.65 -15.76 6.26
CA LEU A 274 2.63 -16.73 5.88
C LEU A 274 1.98 -17.30 7.13
N PHE A 275 0.68 -17.09 7.30
CA PHE A 275 -0.04 -17.56 8.47
C PHE A 275 -1.20 -18.48 8.10
N GLY A 276 -1.62 -19.27 9.09
CA GLY A 276 -2.75 -20.19 8.95
C GLY A 276 -4.06 -19.46 8.75
N LEU A 277 -4.99 -20.12 8.07
CA LEU A 277 -6.33 -19.63 7.81
C LEU A 277 -7.35 -20.70 8.21
N PRO A 278 -8.60 -20.31 8.53
CA PRO A 278 -9.66 -21.26 8.82
C PRO A 278 -9.86 -22.29 7.71
N GLU A 279 -10.18 -23.53 8.10
CA GLU A 279 -10.42 -24.65 7.19
C GLU A 279 -11.70 -24.43 6.37
N LEU A 280 -12.79 -24.10 7.07
CA LEU A 280 -14.10 -23.91 6.45
C LEU A 280 -14.11 -22.63 5.61
N GLN A 281 -14.53 -22.76 4.35
CA GLN A 281 -14.55 -21.64 3.40
C GLN A 281 -15.30 -20.41 3.92
N LYS A 282 -16.45 -20.60 4.58
CA LYS A 282 -17.24 -19.50 5.15
C LYS A 282 -16.49 -18.75 6.25
N GLU A 283 -15.80 -19.47 7.13
CA GLU A 283 -15.00 -18.87 8.21
C GLU A 283 -13.77 -18.17 7.63
N ARG A 284 -13.13 -18.76 6.62
CA ARG A 284 -12.00 -18.14 5.91
C ARG A 284 -12.40 -16.85 5.20
N SER A 285 -13.55 -16.83 4.52
CA SER A 285 -14.09 -15.62 3.92
C SER A 285 -14.39 -14.55 4.98
N TYR A 286 -14.96 -14.92 6.12
CA TYR A 286 -15.18 -13.99 7.24
C TYR A 286 -13.86 -13.44 7.80
N PHE A 287 -12.87 -14.31 8.04
CA PHE A 287 -11.54 -13.93 8.48
C PHE A 287 -10.90 -12.93 7.52
N TYR A 288 -10.91 -13.23 6.21
CA TYR A 288 -10.39 -12.36 5.16
C TYR A 288 -11.07 -10.99 5.20
N GLN A 289 -12.40 -10.92 5.20
CA GLN A 289 -13.11 -9.64 5.20
C GLN A 289 -12.82 -8.83 6.47
N LYS A 290 -12.76 -9.51 7.64
CA LYS A 290 -12.48 -8.87 8.92
C LYS A 290 -11.07 -8.28 8.96
N ILE A 291 -10.04 -9.05 8.61
CA ILE A 291 -8.65 -8.58 8.68
C ILE A 291 -8.38 -7.46 7.66
N ARG A 292 -9.00 -7.52 6.47
CA ARG A 292 -8.92 -6.43 5.48
C ARG A 292 -9.56 -5.16 5.97
N LEU A 293 -10.75 -5.24 6.58
CA LEU A 293 -11.44 -4.09 7.15
C LEU A 293 -10.64 -3.48 8.32
N LEU A 294 -10.07 -4.32 9.20
CA LEU A 294 -9.20 -3.85 10.27
C LEU A 294 -7.96 -3.15 9.71
N ASN A 295 -7.31 -3.71 8.70
CA ASN A 295 -6.15 -3.11 8.06
C ASN A 295 -6.50 -1.77 7.37
N GLU A 296 -7.65 -1.67 6.71
CA GLU A 296 -8.13 -0.41 6.12
C GLU A 296 -8.33 0.68 7.19
N ARG A 297 -8.92 0.32 8.34
CA ARG A 297 -9.07 1.23 9.49
C ARG A 297 -7.73 1.58 10.14
N TYR A 298 -6.80 0.62 10.20
CA TYR A 298 -5.48 0.83 10.78
C TYR A 298 -4.68 1.82 9.92
N ILE A 299 -4.62 1.60 8.60
CA ILE A 299 -3.97 2.51 7.66
C ILE A 299 -4.63 3.89 7.66
N SER A 300 -5.96 3.98 7.81
CA SER A 300 -6.62 5.30 7.88
C SER A 300 -6.13 6.14 9.07
N THR A 301 -5.76 5.53 10.20
CA THR A 301 -5.15 6.26 11.32
C THR A 301 -3.80 6.89 10.97
N TYR A 302 -3.04 6.30 10.05
CA TYR A 302 -1.81 6.91 9.52
C TYR A 302 -2.12 7.95 8.45
N ILE A 303 -3.18 7.81 7.66
CA ILE A 303 -3.56 8.78 6.63
C ILE A 303 -4.05 10.09 7.24
N GLU A 304 -4.85 10.02 8.31
CA GLU A 304 -5.36 11.21 8.99
C GLU A 304 -4.25 12.01 9.68
N ASN A 305 -3.21 11.32 10.19
CA ASN A 305 -2.01 11.85 10.85
C ASN A 305 -2.15 13.25 11.46
N GLU A 306 -2.94 13.33 12.52
CA GLU A 306 -2.95 14.48 13.42
C GLU A 306 -1.82 14.30 14.44
N GLU A 307 -0.74 15.07 14.29
CA GLU A 307 0.37 15.07 15.25
C GLU A 307 -0.16 15.23 16.68
N ASN A 308 0.29 14.37 17.60
CA ASN A 308 -0.07 14.36 19.01
C ASN A 308 -1.55 14.03 19.33
N ASN A 309 -2.32 13.44 18.42
CA ASN A 309 -3.67 12.95 18.72
C ASN A 309 -3.61 11.60 19.48
N ILE A 310 -3.71 11.66 20.81
CA ILE A 310 -3.63 10.49 21.71
C ILE A 310 -4.76 9.47 21.45
N GLU A 311 -5.96 9.92 21.12
CA GLU A 311 -7.10 9.03 20.83
C GLU A 311 -6.82 8.21 19.56
N LEU A 312 -6.33 8.87 18.51
CA LEU A 312 -5.97 8.22 17.26
C LEU A 312 -4.82 7.22 17.43
N LEU A 313 -3.81 7.55 18.25
CA LEU A 313 -2.74 6.63 18.62
C LEU A 313 -3.25 5.40 19.37
N THR A 314 -4.18 5.60 20.31
CA THR A 314 -4.80 4.48 21.06
C THR A 314 -5.55 3.55 20.12
N ILE A 315 -6.39 4.11 19.24
CA ILE A 315 -7.14 3.34 18.23
C ILE A 315 -6.17 2.58 17.31
N ARG A 316 -5.06 3.23 16.90
CA ARG A 316 -4.03 2.62 16.04
C ARG A 316 -3.43 1.38 16.70
N HIS A 317 -2.98 1.49 17.95
CA HIS A 317 -2.40 0.35 18.68
C HIS A 317 -3.41 -0.76 18.93
N GLU A 318 -4.67 -0.43 19.23
CA GLU A 318 -5.74 -1.43 19.38
C GLU A 318 -6.03 -2.20 18.08
N LEU A 319 -6.04 -1.49 16.94
CA LEU A 319 -6.24 -2.12 15.62
C LEU A 319 -5.04 -2.96 15.22
N GLN A 320 -3.83 -2.45 15.43
CA GLN A 320 -2.58 -3.17 15.20
C GLN A 320 -2.60 -4.50 15.97
N LYS A 321 -2.88 -4.45 17.27
CA LYS A 321 -2.92 -5.64 18.12
C LYS A 321 -3.96 -6.66 17.65
N GLN A 322 -5.14 -6.21 17.24
CA GLN A 322 -6.17 -7.09 16.68
C GLN A 322 -5.72 -7.79 15.39
N ILE A 323 -4.97 -7.10 14.52
CA ILE A 323 -4.45 -7.66 13.27
C ILE A 323 -3.35 -8.68 13.59
N GLU A 324 -2.40 -8.33 14.47
CA GLU A 324 -1.36 -9.25 14.95
C GLU A 324 -1.97 -10.53 15.54
N ASP A 325 -2.95 -10.39 16.44
CA ASP A 325 -3.63 -11.52 17.06
C ASP A 325 -4.33 -12.40 16.02
N MET A 326 -4.92 -11.80 14.97
CA MET A 326 -5.52 -12.56 13.87
C MET A 326 -4.48 -13.28 13.00
N MET A 327 -3.35 -12.66 12.71
CA MET A 327 -2.24 -13.27 11.96
C MET A 327 -1.61 -14.44 12.73
N GLU A 328 -1.69 -14.44 14.05
CA GLU A 328 -1.13 -15.48 14.92
C GLU A 328 -2.18 -16.49 15.43
N GLN A 329 -3.46 -16.24 15.16
CA GLN A 329 -4.59 -17.05 15.67
C GLN A 329 -4.53 -18.51 15.22
N TYR A 330 -4.08 -18.75 13.99
CA TYR A 330 -4.11 -20.06 13.33
C TYR A 330 -2.67 -20.51 13.04
N PRO A 331 -2.15 -21.53 13.75
CA PRO A 331 -0.79 -21.99 13.58
C PRO A 331 -0.54 -22.49 12.15
N PHE A 332 0.50 -21.95 11.50
CA PHE A 332 0.86 -22.30 10.12
C PHE A 332 0.94 -23.82 9.89
N ASP A 333 1.63 -24.54 10.77
CA ASP A 333 1.91 -25.97 10.59
C ASP A 333 0.70 -26.90 10.82
N GLU A 334 -0.35 -26.38 11.46
CA GLU A 334 -1.58 -27.12 11.78
C GLU A 334 -2.71 -26.86 10.78
N CYS A 335 -2.60 -25.80 9.96
CA CYS A 335 -3.67 -25.40 9.05
C CYS A 335 -3.56 -26.06 7.67
N GLU A 336 -4.70 -26.32 7.03
CA GLU A 336 -4.73 -26.75 5.63
C GLU A 336 -4.58 -25.58 4.65
N TRP A 337 -5.00 -24.38 5.06
CA TRP A 337 -4.99 -23.17 4.24
C TRP A 337 -4.05 -22.14 4.83
N ILE A 338 -3.22 -21.54 3.98
CA ILE A 338 -2.17 -20.60 4.32
C ILE A 338 -2.32 -19.38 3.40
N GLY A 339 -1.92 -18.19 3.88
CA GLY A 339 -1.67 -17.08 2.97
C GLY A 339 -1.38 -15.77 3.69
N ASN A 340 -0.69 -14.87 3.01
CA ASN A 340 -0.61 -13.47 3.43
C ASN A 340 -1.79 -12.69 2.81
N VAL A 341 -2.93 -12.67 3.48
CA VAL A 341 -4.13 -11.99 2.97
C VAL A 341 -4.06 -10.45 3.02
N LEU A 342 -3.02 -9.89 3.63
CA LEU A 342 -2.75 -8.45 3.62
C LEU A 342 -1.98 -8.00 2.37
N SER A 343 -1.41 -8.93 1.59
CA SER A 343 -0.64 -8.60 0.38
C SER A 343 -1.49 -7.92 -0.71
N LYS A 344 -0.80 -7.36 -1.72
CA LYS A 344 -1.42 -6.77 -2.92
C LYS A 344 -2.26 -7.76 -3.72
N TYR A 345 -1.98 -9.06 -3.63
CA TYR A 345 -2.66 -10.12 -4.38
C TYR A 345 -3.93 -10.65 -3.68
N ARG A 346 -4.21 -10.24 -2.44
CA ARG A 346 -5.48 -10.50 -1.71
C ARG A 346 -5.85 -11.98 -1.65
N GLU A 347 -7.09 -12.36 -1.96
CA GLU A 347 -7.59 -13.75 -1.91
C GLU A 347 -6.83 -14.73 -2.81
N LYS A 348 -6.05 -14.23 -3.79
CA LYS A 348 -5.19 -15.08 -4.61
C LYS A 348 -4.07 -15.71 -3.78
N GLU A 349 -3.65 -15.10 -2.68
CA GLU A 349 -2.63 -15.64 -1.76
C GLU A 349 -3.13 -16.78 -0.89
N ILE A 350 -4.44 -17.03 -0.86
CA ILE A 350 -5.01 -18.14 -0.10
C ILE A 350 -4.71 -19.44 -0.85
N MET A 351 -3.82 -20.24 -0.29
CA MET A 351 -3.25 -21.46 -0.87
C MET A 351 -3.41 -22.65 0.07
N PRO A 352 -3.47 -23.88 -0.44
CA PRO A 352 -3.32 -25.06 0.40
C PRO A 352 -1.87 -25.15 0.92
N ARG A 353 -1.70 -25.61 2.17
CA ARG A 353 -0.38 -25.76 2.80
C ARG A 353 0.56 -26.68 2.02
N THR A 354 0.02 -27.57 1.18
CA THR A 354 0.79 -28.44 0.28
C THR A 354 1.76 -27.68 -0.63
N ILE A 355 1.46 -26.42 -0.97
CA ILE A 355 2.39 -25.54 -1.70
C ILE A 355 3.72 -25.38 -0.95
N TYR A 356 3.65 -25.32 0.38
CA TYR A 356 4.76 -25.00 1.28
C TYR A 356 5.29 -26.21 2.07
N GLN A 357 4.90 -27.44 1.72
CA GLN A 357 5.34 -28.66 2.43
C GLN A 357 6.83 -29.01 2.22
N GLY A 358 7.50 -28.29 1.34
CA GLY A 358 8.94 -28.39 1.09
C GLY A 358 9.40 -27.24 0.23
N CYS A 359 10.67 -27.27 -0.17
CA CYS A 359 11.24 -26.31 -1.11
C CYS A 359 12.01 -27.00 -2.24
N VAL A 360 12.25 -26.22 -3.29
CA VAL A 360 13.22 -26.50 -4.35
C VAL A 360 14.14 -25.29 -4.50
N GLU A 361 15.38 -25.52 -4.87
CA GLU A 361 16.33 -24.45 -5.20
C GLU A 361 16.11 -24.01 -6.65
N LEU A 362 15.82 -22.73 -6.86
CA LEU A 362 15.70 -22.11 -8.18
C LEU A 362 16.78 -21.06 -8.36
N GLY A 363 17.25 -20.90 -9.61
CA GLY A 363 18.20 -19.85 -9.95
C GLY A 363 17.55 -18.47 -9.92
N PHE A 364 18.24 -17.50 -9.31
CA PHE A 364 17.90 -16.08 -9.36
C PHE A 364 19.20 -15.30 -9.48
N GLU A 365 19.36 -14.61 -10.61
CA GLU A 365 20.63 -14.02 -11.04
C GLU A 365 21.73 -15.11 -11.14
N ASN A 366 22.82 -14.96 -10.40
CA ASN A 366 23.96 -15.86 -10.37
C ASN A 366 23.96 -16.85 -9.19
N GLU A 367 22.88 -16.87 -8.41
CA GLU A 367 22.76 -17.66 -7.18
C GLU A 367 21.50 -18.54 -7.18
N THR A 368 21.31 -19.32 -6.12
CA THR A 368 20.13 -20.18 -5.91
C THR A 368 19.46 -19.84 -4.59
N PHE A 369 18.13 -19.84 -4.61
CA PHE A 369 17.32 -19.61 -3.41
C PHE A 369 16.12 -20.55 -3.39
N ALA A 370 15.60 -20.77 -2.18
CA ALA A 370 14.45 -21.62 -1.95
C ALA A 370 13.18 -21.03 -2.58
N ALA A 371 12.44 -21.85 -3.30
CA ALA A 371 11.06 -21.63 -3.70
C ALA A 371 10.18 -22.73 -3.12
N ALA A 372 8.92 -22.43 -2.85
CA ALA A 372 7.98 -23.42 -2.34
C ALA A 372 7.80 -24.57 -3.34
N ILE A 373 7.67 -25.83 -2.88
CA ILE A 373 7.59 -27.00 -3.77
C ILE A 373 6.46 -26.89 -4.81
N GLY A 374 5.34 -26.24 -4.45
CA GLY A 374 4.21 -25.97 -5.33
C GLY A 374 4.27 -24.63 -6.07
N TYR A 375 5.46 -24.08 -6.33
CA TYR A 375 5.60 -22.73 -6.89
C TYR A 375 4.86 -22.52 -8.23
N GLN A 376 4.70 -23.55 -9.08
CA GLN A 376 3.97 -23.41 -10.34
C GLN A 376 2.48 -23.13 -10.11
N ASP A 377 1.87 -23.80 -9.13
CA ASP A 377 0.47 -23.56 -8.76
C ASP A 377 0.29 -22.18 -8.13
N TYR A 378 1.25 -21.79 -7.28
CA TYR A 378 1.32 -20.44 -6.71
C TYR A 378 1.35 -19.36 -7.82
N LEU A 379 2.29 -19.46 -8.76
CA LEU A 379 2.42 -18.52 -9.87
C LEU A 379 1.19 -18.53 -10.79
N SER A 380 0.64 -19.71 -11.09
CA SER A 380 -0.55 -19.86 -11.93
C SER A 380 -1.77 -19.17 -11.32
N ARG A 381 -1.96 -19.28 -10.01
CA ARG A 381 -3.09 -18.64 -9.33
C ARG A 381 -2.94 -17.12 -9.25
N LEU A 382 -1.72 -16.61 -9.04
CA LEU A 382 -1.46 -15.18 -8.97
C LEU A 382 -1.57 -14.51 -10.36
N PHE A 383 -0.88 -15.07 -11.35
CA PHE A 383 -0.59 -14.43 -12.63
C PHE A 383 -1.24 -15.11 -13.85
N GLY A 384 -1.89 -16.27 -13.69
CA GLY A 384 -2.48 -17.02 -14.81
C GLY A 384 -1.42 -17.72 -15.65
N ASP A 385 -1.44 -17.51 -16.97
CA ASP A 385 -0.38 -17.97 -17.88
C ASP A 385 0.89 -17.11 -17.66
N TYR A 386 1.58 -17.38 -16.56
CA TYR A 386 2.63 -16.52 -16.02
C TYR A 386 3.90 -16.49 -16.90
N MET A 387 4.08 -17.46 -17.80
CA MET A 387 5.17 -17.48 -18.77
C MET A 387 4.95 -16.49 -19.92
N LYS A 388 3.68 -16.11 -20.18
CA LYS A 388 3.35 -15.09 -21.16
C LYS A 388 3.67 -13.70 -20.59
N LEU A 389 4.42 -12.91 -21.37
CA LEU A 389 4.71 -11.53 -20.99
C LEU A 389 3.43 -10.67 -21.04
N PRO A 390 3.25 -9.72 -20.10
CA PRO A 390 2.20 -8.74 -20.21
C PRO A 390 2.42 -7.83 -21.45
N PRO A 391 1.37 -7.14 -21.94
CA PRO A 391 1.49 -6.11 -22.97
C PRO A 391 2.55 -5.06 -22.60
N GLU A 392 3.24 -4.48 -23.58
CA GLU A 392 4.34 -3.53 -23.32
C GLU A 392 3.93 -2.32 -22.48
N GLN A 393 2.72 -1.81 -22.67
CA GLN A 393 2.16 -0.71 -21.88
C GLN A 393 1.98 -1.02 -20.38
N ASP A 394 1.95 -2.31 -20.03
CA ASP A 394 1.81 -2.80 -18.65
C ASP A 394 3.17 -3.20 -18.05
N ARG A 395 4.28 -3.07 -18.80
CA ARG A 395 5.66 -3.37 -18.37
C ARG A 395 6.32 -2.14 -17.76
N MET A 396 5.75 -1.64 -16.68
CA MET A 396 6.24 -0.47 -15.96
C MET A 396 6.65 -0.83 -14.54
N ASN A 397 7.62 -0.09 -14.01
CA ASN A 397 7.96 -0.15 -12.60
C ASN A 397 6.77 0.40 -11.77
N THR A 398 6.44 -0.30 -10.69
CA THR A 398 5.36 0.07 -9.77
C THR A 398 5.85 0.82 -8.54
N HIS A 399 7.15 0.77 -8.24
CA HIS A 399 7.75 1.44 -7.10
C HIS A 399 8.38 2.76 -7.52
N SER A 400 8.42 3.69 -6.56
CA SER A 400 8.94 5.03 -6.74
C SER A 400 9.91 5.28 -5.59
N TYR A 401 11.20 5.09 -5.82
CA TYR A 401 12.20 5.36 -4.81
C TYR A 401 13.50 5.86 -5.40
N HIS A 402 14.27 6.54 -4.55
CA HIS A 402 15.65 6.91 -4.82
C HIS A 402 16.54 6.44 -3.69
N ALA A 403 17.58 5.69 -4.06
CA ALA A 403 18.57 5.17 -3.14
C ALA A 403 19.92 5.86 -3.33
N TYR A 404 20.64 5.97 -2.22
CA TYR A 404 21.87 6.71 -2.10
C TYR A 404 22.84 5.95 -1.19
N MET A 405 24.13 6.19 -1.38
CA MET A 405 25.19 5.66 -0.53
C MET A 405 26.11 6.80 -0.11
N LYS A 406 26.63 6.73 1.11
CA LYS A 406 27.52 7.75 1.65
C LYS A 406 28.80 7.82 0.81
N ILE A 407 29.26 9.04 0.52
CA ILE A 407 30.56 9.29 -0.10
C ILE A 407 31.59 9.19 1.02
N GLU A 408 32.59 8.31 0.83
CA GLU A 408 33.72 8.15 1.76
C GLU A 408 34.61 9.39 1.85
#